data_AF-A0A5C4V625-F1
#
_entry.id   AF-A0A5C4V625-F1
#
_cell.length_a   1.000
_cell.length_b   1.000
_cell.length_c   1.000
_cell.angle_alpha   90.00
_cell.angle_beta   90.00
_cell.angle_gamma   90.00
#
_symmetry.space_group_name_H-M   'P 1'
#
loop_
_entity.id
_entity.type
_entity.pdbx_description
1 polymer ?
#
loop_
_entity_poly.entity_id
_entity_poly.type
_entity_poly.pdbx_seq_one_letter_code
_entity_poly.pdbx_strand_id
1 'polypeptide(L)'
;MAINWSDLPPAPANDTADQRATRAAEGHPCLRCPKTATTAYVVQTEAGPRWIDLCKTDSDALVAWLHREIVVVELPTLANPSPEAPSSPMDALAEFLSTR
;
A
#
# COMPACT_ATOMS: atom_id res chain seq x y z
N MET A 1 -21.57 12.23 -0.12
CA MET A 1 -22.00 10.85 0.19
C MET A 1 -21.07 10.36 1.28
N ALA A 2 -21.59 9.97 2.45
CA ALA A 2 -20.75 9.42 3.52
C ALA A 2 -20.45 7.94 3.19
N ILE A 3 -19.20 7.53 3.31
CA ILE A 3 -18.81 6.13 3.15
C ILE A 3 -19.18 5.41 4.46
N ASN A 4 -20.00 4.36 4.37
CA ASN A 4 -20.23 3.48 5.51
C ASN A 4 -19.11 2.43 5.55
N TRP A 5 -18.11 2.68 6.39
CA TRP A 5 -16.90 1.85 6.49
C TRP A 5 -17.19 0.39 6.90
N SER A 6 -18.29 0.15 7.62
CA SER A 6 -18.70 -1.19 8.07
C SER A 6 -19.26 -2.07 6.95
N ASP A 7 -19.73 -1.46 5.86
CA ASP A 7 -20.31 -2.18 4.71
C ASP A 7 -19.25 -2.60 3.67
N LEU A 8 -18.00 -2.21 3.89
CA LEU A 8 -16.89 -2.59 3.02
C LEU A 8 -16.59 -4.09 3.13
N PRO A 9 -16.04 -4.70 2.07
CA PRO A 9 -15.66 -6.12 2.10
C PRO A 9 -14.62 -6.38 3.21
N PRO A 10 -14.75 -7.49 3.97
CA PRO A 10 -13.77 -7.85 4.99
C PRO A 10 -12.41 -8.13 4.37
N ALA A 11 -11.35 -7.64 5.01
CA ALA A 11 -9.96 -7.87 4.63
C ALA A 11 -9.23 -8.73 5.68
N PRO A 12 -8.11 -9.39 5.33
CA PRO A 12 -7.26 -10.04 6.32
C PRO A 12 -6.63 -9.00 7.27
N ALA A 13 -6.40 -9.38 8.53
CA ALA A 13 -5.79 -8.51 9.53
C ALA A 13 -4.30 -8.21 9.28
N ASN A 14 -3.59 -9.15 8.67
CA ASN A 14 -2.19 -9.03 8.28
C ASN A 14 -2.11 -9.22 6.76
N ASP A 15 -2.38 -8.15 6.01
CA ASP A 15 -2.37 -8.23 4.55
C ASP A 15 -0.95 -8.14 3.96
N THR A 16 -0.75 -8.81 2.83
CA THR A 16 0.51 -8.76 2.08
C THR A 16 0.35 -7.97 0.79
N ALA A 17 1.47 -7.49 0.23
CA ALA A 17 1.46 -6.82 -1.07
C ALA A 17 0.85 -7.68 -2.18
N ASP A 18 1.13 -8.99 -2.16
CA ASP A 18 0.57 -9.95 -3.12
C ASP A 18 -0.95 -10.06 -2.98
N GLN A 19 -1.48 -10.12 -1.76
CA GLN A 19 -2.93 -10.15 -1.54
C GLN A 19 -3.62 -8.89 -2.06
N ARG A 20 -3.01 -7.72 -1.87
CA ARG A 20 -3.52 -6.45 -2.43
C ARG A 20 -3.45 -6.45 -3.95
N ALA A 21 -2.38 -6.97 -4.54
CA ALA A 21 -2.24 -7.08 -5.99
C ALA A 21 -3.27 -8.04 -6.60
N THR A 22 -3.48 -9.20 -5.98
CA THR A 22 -4.54 -10.14 -6.37
C THR A 22 -5.92 -9.48 -6.28
N ARG A 23 -6.22 -8.81 -5.16
CA ARG A 23 -7.48 -8.09 -4.97
C ARG A 23 -7.70 -7.03 -6.06
N ALA A 24 -6.67 -6.24 -6.39
CA ALA A 24 -6.76 -5.25 -7.45
C ALA A 24 -6.99 -5.88 -8.84
N ALA A 25 -6.43 -7.07 -9.09
CA ALA A 25 -6.61 -7.80 -10.35
C ALA A 25 -8.01 -8.41 -10.52
N GLU A 26 -8.78 -8.59 -9.44
CA GLU A 26 -10.17 -9.09 -9.48
C GLU A 26 -11.14 -8.11 -10.16
N GLY A 27 -10.76 -6.83 -10.35
CA GLY A 27 -11.52 -5.86 -11.14
C GLY A 27 -12.73 -5.25 -10.42
N HIS A 28 -12.65 -5.07 -9.09
CA HIS A 28 -13.69 -4.43 -8.29
C HIS A 28 -13.96 -2.99 -8.71
N PRO A 29 -15.19 -2.46 -8.49
CA PRO A 29 -15.47 -1.04 -8.72
C PRO A 29 -14.73 -0.17 -7.71
N CYS A 30 -14.33 1.02 -8.15
CA CYS A 30 -13.79 2.04 -7.26
C CYS A 30 -14.84 2.49 -6.24
N LEU A 31 -14.41 2.67 -4.99
CA LEU A 31 -15.27 3.14 -3.90
C LEU A 31 -15.89 4.52 -4.16
N ARG A 32 -15.23 5.38 -4.95
CA ARG A 32 -15.62 6.78 -5.16
C ARG A 32 -16.24 7.07 -6.52
N CYS A 33 -16.06 6.20 -7.50
CA CYS A 33 -16.51 6.43 -8.87
C CYS A 33 -16.81 5.11 -9.59
N PRO A 34 -17.58 5.11 -10.69
CA PRO A 34 -17.96 3.88 -11.39
C PRO A 34 -16.81 3.23 -12.20
N LYS A 35 -15.58 3.72 -12.08
CA LYS A 35 -14.41 3.15 -12.77
C LYS A 35 -13.95 1.87 -12.07
N THR A 36 -13.30 0.98 -12.81
CA THR A 36 -12.60 -0.17 -12.24
C THR A 36 -11.46 0.29 -11.34
N ALA A 37 -11.35 -0.33 -10.17
CA ALA A 37 -10.23 -0.13 -9.26
C ALA A 37 -8.96 -0.72 -9.86
N THR A 38 -7.85 -0.01 -9.68
CA THR A 38 -6.51 -0.45 -10.10
C THR A 38 -5.61 -0.72 -8.89
N THR A 39 -6.10 -0.40 -7.69
CA THR A 39 -5.33 -0.49 -6.46
C THR A 39 -6.28 -0.83 -5.32
N ALA A 40 -5.85 -1.76 -4.46
CA ALA A 40 -6.57 -2.16 -3.27
C ALA A 40 -5.74 -1.83 -2.02
N TYR A 41 -6.43 -1.35 -0.98
CA TYR A 41 -5.86 -1.02 0.32
C TYR A 41 -6.63 -1.72 1.42
N VAL A 42 -5.97 -1.97 2.55
CA VAL A 42 -6.64 -2.40 3.79
C VAL A 42 -6.68 -1.24 4.76
N VAL A 43 -7.85 -0.99 5.34
CA VAL A 43 -8.01 -0.04 6.44
C VAL A 43 -8.56 -0.75 7.67
N GLN A 44 -8.09 -0.33 8.84
CA GLN A 44 -8.65 -0.77 10.11
C GLN A 44 -9.89 0.06 10.44
N THR A 45 -11.00 -0.62 10.74
CA THR A 45 -12.27 0.00 11.14
C THR A 45 -12.75 -0.60 12.46
N GLU A 46 -13.79 -0.03 13.07
CA GLU A 46 -14.42 -0.60 14.27
C GLU A 46 -14.97 -2.01 14.04
N ALA A 47 -15.37 -2.31 12.81
CA ALA A 47 -15.85 -3.63 12.38
C ALA A 47 -14.71 -4.57 11.94
N GLY A 48 -13.45 -4.20 12.19
CA GLY A 48 -12.25 -4.92 11.77
C GLY A 48 -11.64 -4.42 10.45
N PRO A 49 -10.62 -5.10 9.92
CA PRO A 49 -9.95 -4.77 8.67
C PRO A 49 -10.90 -4.86 7.46
N ARG A 50 -10.85 -3.86 6.57
CA ARG A 50 -11.73 -3.72 5.40
C ARG A 50 -10.97 -3.38 4.14
N TRP A 51 -11.43 -3.89 3.00
CA TRP A 51 -10.91 -3.56 1.68
C TRP A 51 -11.41 -2.21 1.20
N ILE A 52 -10.50 -1.43 0.65
CA ILE A 52 -10.80 -0.24 -0.14
C ILE A 52 -10.23 -0.45 -1.54
N ASP A 53 -11.11 -0.45 -2.53
CA ASP A 53 -10.77 -0.54 -3.93
C ASP A 53 -10.83 0.87 -4.56
N LEU A 54 -9.72 1.38 -5.12
CA LEU A 54 -9.64 2.72 -5.73
C LEU A 54 -9.14 2.67 -7.17
N CYS A 55 -9.71 3.55 -8.00
CA CYS A 55 -9.15 3.83 -9.32
C CYS A 55 -7.89 4.70 -9.18
N LYS A 56 -7.03 4.69 -10.20
CA LYS A 56 -5.77 5.44 -10.23
C LYS A 56 -5.89 6.91 -9.78
N THR A 57 -6.92 7.61 -10.25
CA THR A 57 -7.13 9.02 -9.88
C THR A 57 -7.41 9.20 -8.39
N ASP A 58 -8.25 8.34 -7.82
CA ASP A 58 -8.63 8.40 -6.40
C ASP A 58 -7.51 7.87 -5.50
N SER A 59 -6.74 6.87 -5.96
CA SER A 59 -5.56 6.39 -5.25
C SER A 59 -4.49 7.47 -5.15
N ASP A 60 -4.23 8.19 -6.24
CA ASP A 60 -3.22 9.26 -6.26
C ASP A 60 -3.63 10.41 -5.34
N ALA A 61 -4.92 10.74 -5.29
CA ALA A 61 -5.45 11.72 -4.35
C ALA A 61 -5.32 11.28 -2.89
N LEU A 62 -5.54 9.99 -2.61
CA LEU A 62 -5.36 9.42 -1.27
C LEU A 62 -3.88 9.45 -0.85
N VAL A 63 -2.97 9.02 -1.74
CA VAL A 63 -1.52 9.04 -1.48
C VAL A 63 -1.03 10.47 -1.26
N ALA A 64 -1.52 11.44 -2.04
CA ALA A 64 -1.17 12.85 -1.86
C ALA A 64 -1.70 13.44 -0.54
N TRP A 65 -2.84 12.96 -0.05
CA TRP A 65 -3.39 13.34 1.26
C TRP A 65 -2.58 12.70 2.41
N LEU A 66 -2.27 11.41 2.30
CA LEU A 66 -1.48 10.67 3.29
C LEU A 66 -0.05 11.21 3.42
N HIS A 67 0.65 11.45 2.31
CA HIS A 67 2.00 12.05 2.29
C HIS A 67 2.07 13.41 3.00
N ARG A 68 0.94 14.08 3.18
CA ARG A 68 0.87 15.42 3.77
C ARG A 68 0.63 15.43 5.28
N GLU A 69 0.15 14.34 5.87
CA GLU A 69 -0.16 14.28 7.32
C GLU A 69 0.36 13.03 8.07
N ILE A 70 0.73 11.92 7.42
CA ILE A 70 1.19 10.70 8.12
C ILE A 70 2.21 9.94 7.26
N VAL A 71 3.30 9.47 7.88
CA VAL A 71 4.29 8.56 7.27
C VAL A 71 3.56 7.37 6.64
N VAL A 72 3.45 7.36 5.32
CA VAL A 72 3.07 6.17 4.58
C VAL A 72 4.20 5.19 4.84
N VAL A 73 3.89 4.06 5.46
CA VAL A 73 4.73 2.87 5.35
C VAL A 73 4.64 2.46 3.89
N GLU A 74 5.43 3.13 3.03
CA GLU A 74 5.77 2.64 1.72
C GLU A 74 6.60 1.39 1.98
N LEU A 75 5.94 0.24 2.19
CA LEU A 75 6.59 -1.05 2.06
C LEU A 75 7.14 -1.06 0.63
N PRO A 76 8.47 -1.11 0.46
CA PRO A 76 9.09 -0.92 -0.84
C PRO A 76 8.46 -1.91 -1.80
N THR A 77 7.87 -1.39 -2.86
CA THR A 77 7.61 -2.17 -4.07
C THR A 77 8.86 -2.96 -4.36
N LEU A 78 8.73 -4.29 -4.36
CA LEU A 78 9.76 -5.23 -4.81
C LEU A 78 10.31 -4.71 -6.13
N ALA A 79 11.42 -3.98 -6.05
CA ALA A 79 12.32 -3.83 -7.16
C ALA A 79 12.71 -5.26 -7.53
N ASN A 80 12.39 -5.59 -8.76
CA ASN A 80 12.89 -6.72 -9.52
C ASN A 80 14.26 -7.22 -8.97
N PRO A 81 14.45 -8.52 -8.70
CA PRO A 81 15.68 -9.00 -8.09
C PRO A 81 16.85 -8.77 -9.05
N SER A 82 17.84 -8.00 -8.60
CA SER A 82 19.13 -7.87 -9.27
C SER A 82 20.22 -7.81 -8.19
N PRO A 83 21.34 -8.52 -8.38
CA PRO A 83 21.92 -9.40 -7.37
C PRO A 83 22.83 -8.68 -6.37
N GLU A 84 22.84 -9.24 -5.15
CA GLU A 84 23.90 -9.16 -4.14
C GLU A 84 24.18 -7.79 -3.52
N ALA A 85 23.60 -7.56 -2.32
CA ALA A 85 24.09 -6.57 -1.37
C ALA A 85 24.20 -7.22 0.05
N PRO A 86 25.26 -6.90 0.81
CA PRO A 86 25.87 -7.79 1.80
C PRO A 86 25.08 -7.95 3.10
N SER A 87 25.24 -9.13 3.70
CA SER A 87 24.48 -9.66 4.84
C SER A 87 24.86 -9.08 6.22
N SER A 88 25.29 -7.82 6.32
CA SER A 88 25.46 -7.18 7.64
C SER A 88 25.45 -5.64 7.62
N PRO A 89 24.72 -5.00 8.56
CA PRO A 89 24.59 -3.54 8.65
C PRO A 89 25.86 -2.80 9.11
N MET A 90 26.92 -3.52 9.52
CA MET A 90 28.18 -2.91 9.95
C MET A 90 29.12 -2.54 8.79
N ASP A 91 29.00 -3.19 7.62
CA ASP A 91 29.87 -2.90 6.47
C ASP A 91 29.50 -1.60 5.76
N ALA A 92 28.21 -1.24 5.76
CA ALA A 92 27.73 0.00 5.16
C ALA A 92 28.22 1.27 5.90
N LEU A 93 28.51 1.17 7.20
CA LEU A 93 28.98 2.31 7.99
C LEU A 93 30.48 2.60 7.75
N ALA A 94 31.27 1.59 7.43
CA ALA A 94 32.70 1.73 7.13
C ALA A 94 32.93 2.47 5.80
N GLU A 95 32.11 2.22 4.79
CA GLU A 95 32.23 2.84 3.47
C GLU A 95 31.81 4.33 3.49
N PHE A 96 30.82 4.68 4.33
CA PHE A 96 30.36 6.06 4.51
C PHE A 96 31.38 6.96 5.22
N LEU A 97 32.19 6.38 6.14
CA LEU A 97 33.19 7.11 6.91
C LEU A 97 34.54 7.27 6.19
N SER A 98 34.81 6.49 5.13
CA SER A 98 36.06 6.60 4.36
C SER A 98 36.00 7.57 3.17
N THR A 99 34.82 8.16 2.88
CA THR A 99 34.61 9.05 1.73
C THR A 99 34.42 10.52 2.15
N ARG A 100 35.09 10.96 3.24
CA ARG A 100 35.32 12.37 3.57
C ARG A 100 36.75 12.60 4.01
#